data_AF-A0A8I2G706-F1
#
_entry.id   AF-A0A8I2G706-F1
#
_cell.length_a   1.000
_cell.length_b   1.000
_cell.length_c   1.000
_cell.angle_alpha   90.00
_cell.angle_beta   90.00
_cell.angle_gamma   90.00
#
_symmetry.space_group_name_H-M   'P 1'
#
loop_
_entity.id
_entity.type
_entity.pdbx_description
1 polymer ?
#
loop_
_entity_poly.entity_id
_entity_poly.type
_entity_poly.pdbx_seq_one_letter_code
_entity_poly.pdbx_strand_id
1 'polypeptide(L)'
;MRIRRIGILLKKELLYGSRSYFFIFAVAAPLAATLFLNLVFSSLFSQKPELGVMDQGNSQIVEALKHMKSINLKEYASEMELKDAVETGGRDVGIVLQENFDAMIKKGKLTKITAYVWGESLLKNRAIISSALLYQIRDISGKEVPVDIIPVSLGEKNNIPLKDRFLPVIVLMTIFLSGFAIPSTSLVGEKQKGTIGAVLTTPVTQNEIFVSKGLMGIIVSMVMGIVILILNQAFNTQFVLIIFILLGGAIMASCFGLILGTFSKDISSVYSAIEGLNVFIYAPGIVCLIPQIPQWVGKFFPTYYVINPIMEITQKGGTWSTVNRDVLTLIGIIAVFFALVGVIAVKKSQQET
;
A
#
# COMPACT_ATOMS: atom_id res chain seq x y z
N MET A 1 -1.41 39.85 -7.33
CA MET A 1 -1.75 38.58 -7.99
C MET A 1 -3.21 38.61 -8.42
N ARG A 2 -3.54 38.21 -9.65
CA ARG A 2 -4.93 38.07 -10.13
C ARG A 2 -5.28 36.59 -10.26
N ILE A 3 -6.26 36.14 -9.47
CA ILE A 3 -6.74 34.74 -9.43
C ILE A 3 -7.09 34.21 -10.84
N ARG A 4 -7.69 35.06 -11.69
CA ARG A 4 -8.01 34.71 -13.09
C ARG A 4 -6.79 34.26 -13.89
N ARG A 5 -5.61 34.86 -13.69
CA ARG A 5 -4.38 34.49 -14.40
C ARG A 5 -3.85 33.13 -13.93
N ILE A 6 -3.86 32.90 -12.62
CA ILE A 6 -3.49 31.60 -12.02
C ILE A 6 -4.39 30.49 -12.59
N GLY A 7 -5.71 30.73 -12.70
CA GLY A 7 -6.64 29.76 -13.28
C GLY A 7 -6.35 29.45 -14.76
N ILE A 8 -5.96 30.45 -15.56
CA ILE A 8 -5.58 30.24 -16.97
C ILE A 8 -4.30 29.39 -17.07
N LEU A 9 -3.29 29.70 -16.25
CA LEU A 9 -2.05 28.92 -16.20
C LEU A 9 -2.31 27.48 -15.73
N LEU A 10 -3.13 27.30 -14.71
CA LEU A 10 -3.50 25.98 -14.21
C LEU A 10 -4.23 25.16 -15.29
N LYS A 11 -5.15 25.78 -16.05
CA LYS A 11 -5.82 25.12 -17.19
C LYS A 11 -4.81 24.69 -18.26
N LYS A 12 -3.81 25.52 -18.58
CA LYS A 12 -2.70 25.16 -19.48
C LYS A 12 -1.94 23.93 -18.93
N GLU A 13 -1.56 23.92 -17.66
CA GLU A 13 -0.86 22.80 -17.03
C GLU A 13 -1.68 21.50 -17.06
N LEU A 14 -2.99 21.57 -16.79
CA LEU A 14 -3.90 20.41 -16.87
C LEU A 14 -3.98 19.82 -18.28
N LEU A 15 -4.09 20.66 -19.31
CA LEU A 15 -4.29 20.21 -20.69
C LEU A 15 -3.00 19.69 -21.34
N TYR A 16 -1.88 20.37 -21.11
CA TYR A 16 -0.61 20.06 -21.79
C TYR A 16 0.37 19.32 -20.88
N GLY A 17 0.36 19.61 -19.57
CA GLY A 17 1.24 18.94 -18.59
C GLY A 17 0.85 17.48 -18.34
N SER A 18 -0.42 17.12 -18.50
CA SER A 18 -0.91 15.74 -18.37
C SER A 18 -0.33 14.77 -19.40
N ARG A 19 0.21 15.29 -20.52
CA ARG A 19 0.86 14.49 -21.57
C ARG A 19 2.35 14.26 -21.33
N SER A 20 2.91 14.83 -20.25
CA SER A 20 4.31 14.63 -19.89
C SER A 20 4.53 13.19 -19.43
N TYR A 21 5.67 12.60 -19.83
CA TYR A 21 6.11 11.29 -19.33
C TYR A 21 6.09 11.23 -17.80
N PHE A 22 6.53 12.29 -17.12
CA PHE A 22 6.56 12.36 -15.65
C PHE A 22 5.16 12.40 -15.03
N PHE A 23 4.20 13.04 -15.69
CA PHE A 23 2.82 13.03 -15.24
C PHE A 23 2.24 11.62 -15.34
N ILE A 24 2.44 10.96 -16.49
CA ILE A 24 1.99 9.59 -16.72
C ILE A 24 2.64 8.66 -15.70
N PHE A 25 3.95 8.77 -15.46
CA PHE A 25 4.66 7.97 -14.47
C PHE A 25 4.14 8.21 -13.05
N ALA A 26 3.95 9.48 -12.64
CA ALA A 26 3.44 9.82 -11.32
C ALA A 26 2.01 9.30 -11.06
N VAL A 27 1.22 9.12 -12.11
CA VAL A 27 -0.13 8.53 -12.04
C VAL A 27 -0.08 7.00 -12.13
N ALA A 28 0.66 6.45 -13.10
CA ALA A 28 0.67 5.02 -13.39
C ALA A 28 1.46 4.21 -12.35
N ALA A 29 2.59 4.70 -11.85
CA ALA A 29 3.44 3.94 -10.94
C ALA A 29 2.73 3.57 -9.62
N PRO A 30 2.01 4.48 -8.95
CA PRO A 30 1.27 4.11 -7.73
C PRO A 30 0.10 3.17 -7.97
N LEU A 31 -0.57 3.29 -9.13
CA LEU A 31 -1.64 2.36 -9.53
C LEU A 31 -1.07 0.97 -9.78
N ALA A 32 0.04 0.88 -10.52
CA ALA A 32 0.74 -0.37 -10.76
C ALA A 32 1.23 -1.00 -9.44
N ALA A 33 1.78 -0.20 -8.52
CA ALA A 33 2.21 -0.67 -7.21
C ALA A 33 1.03 -1.21 -6.38
N THR A 34 -0.12 -0.54 -6.42
CA THR A 34 -1.35 -0.99 -5.73
C THR A 34 -1.91 -2.27 -6.34
N LEU A 35 -1.95 -2.37 -7.66
CA LEU A 35 -2.38 -3.58 -8.37
C LEU A 35 -1.43 -4.74 -8.09
N PHE A 36 -0.12 -4.50 -8.12
CA PHE A 36 0.89 -5.49 -7.78
C PHE A 36 0.74 -5.97 -6.34
N LEU A 37 0.57 -5.06 -5.37
CA LEU A 37 0.33 -5.41 -3.97
C LEU A 37 -0.93 -6.28 -3.84
N ASN A 38 -2.03 -5.87 -4.47
CA ASN A 38 -3.26 -6.64 -4.46
C ASN A 38 -3.08 -8.03 -5.06
N LEU A 39 -2.43 -8.14 -6.21
CA LEU A 39 -2.15 -9.41 -6.88
C LEU A 39 -1.32 -10.32 -5.98
N VAL A 40 -0.15 -9.86 -5.52
CA VAL A 40 0.79 -10.63 -4.68
C VAL A 40 0.13 -11.09 -3.39
N PHE A 41 -0.56 -10.21 -2.66
CA PHE A 41 -1.13 -10.56 -1.35
C PHE A 41 -2.47 -11.30 -1.43
N SER A 42 -3.18 -11.22 -2.56
CA SER A 42 -4.38 -12.04 -2.79
C SER A 42 -4.06 -13.44 -3.29
N SER A 43 -3.05 -13.61 -4.16
CA SER A 43 -2.73 -14.89 -4.78
C SER A 43 -1.67 -15.70 -4.04
N LEU A 44 -0.56 -15.08 -3.61
CA LEU A 44 0.58 -15.79 -3.01
C LEU A 44 0.47 -15.96 -1.50
N PHE A 45 -0.32 -15.11 -0.85
CA PHE A 45 -0.53 -15.13 0.60
C PHE A 45 -2.00 -15.31 0.96
N SER A 46 -2.70 -16.20 0.23
CA SER A 46 -4.03 -16.66 0.65
C SER A 46 -3.99 -16.97 2.15
N GLN A 47 -4.90 -16.34 2.90
CA GLN A 47 -4.94 -16.53 4.35
C GLN A 47 -5.32 -17.97 4.71
N LYS A 48 -5.91 -18.71 3.77
CA LYS A 48 -6.35 -20.09 3.96
C LYS A 48 -5.53 -21.03 3.08
N PRO A 49 -5.00 -22.13 3.66
CA PRO A 49 -4.35 -23.15 2.87
C PRO A 49 -5.37 -23.90 2.00
N GLU A 50 -4.93 -24.31 0.82
CA GLU A 50 -5.75 -24.98 -0.20
C GLU A 50 -5.58 -26.50 -0.10
N LEU A 51 -6.63 -27.20 0.34
CA LEU A 51 -6.65 -28.66 0.50
C LEU A 51 -7.43 -29.31 -0.63
N GLY A 52 -6.78 -30.22 -1.35
CA GLY A 52 -7.43 -31.14 -2.28
C GLY A 52 -7.75 -32.47 -1.59
N VAL A 53 -8.95 -32.99 -1.78
CA VAL A 53 -9.32 -34.31 -1.25
C VAL A 53 -9.85 -35.20 -2.37
N MET A 54 -9.31 -36.40 -2.50
CA MET A 54 -9.97 -37.48 -3.22
C MET A 54 -10.57 -38.42 -2.18
N ASP A 55 -11.89 -38.52 -2.18
CA ASP A 55 -12.62 -39.37 -1.26
C ASP A 55 -13.27 -40.52 -2.01
N GLN A 56 -12.84 -41.75 -1.70
CA GLN A 56 -13.37 -42.97 -2.29
C GLN A 56 -14.59 -43.50 -1.51
N GLY A 57 -14.80 -43.05 -0.27
CA GLY A 57 -15.70 -43.70 0.69
C GLY A 57 -16.81 -42.83 1.26
N ASN A 58 -16.97 -41.57 0.81
CA ASN A 58 -17.86 -40.57 1.42
C ASN A 58 -17.61 -40.41 2.93
N SER A 59 -16.37 -40.10 3.27
CA SER A 59 -15.90 -39.89 4.64
C SER A 59 -16.52 -38.65 5.28
N GLN A 60 -16.95 -38.80 6.53
CA GLN A 60 -17.46 -37.72 7.38
C GLN A 60 -16.39 -36.63 7.63
N ILE A 61 -15.10 -36.98 7.49
CA ILE A 61 -13.99 -36.02 7.63
C ILE A 61 -14.09 -34.94 6.56
N VAL A 62 -14.47 -35.29 5.33
CA VAL A 62 -14.53 -34.33 4.21
C VAL A 62 -15.62 -33.30 4.45
N GLU A 63 -16.78 -33.74 4.91
CA GLU A 63 -17.89 -32.87 5.28
C GLU A 63 -17.51 -31.95 6.44
N ALA A 64 -16.87 -32.49 7.49
CA ALA A 64 -16.40 -31.68 8.61
C ALA A 64 -15.35 -30.63 8.20
N LEU A 65 -14.43 -30.98 7.30
CA LEU A 65 -13.41 -30.06 6.78
C LEU A 65 -14.00 -28.97 5.89
N LYS A 66 -15.06 -29.25 5.10
CA LYS A 66 -15.78 -28.22 4.31
C LYS A 66 -16.34 -27.10 5.18
N HIS A 67 -16.77 -27.44 6.40
CA HIS A 67 -17.34 -26.46 7.33
C HIS A 67 -16.29 -25.67 8.12
N MET A 68 -15.01 -26.05 8.04
CA MET A 68 -13.94 -25.31 8.72
C MET A 68 -13.63 -24.00 8.00
N LYS A 69 -13.75 -22.87 8.71
CA LYS A 69 -13.39 -21.55 8.17
C LYS A 69 -11.91 -21.40 7.83
N SER A 70 -11.05 -22.27 8.39
CA SER A 70 -9.59 -22.15 8.34
C SER A 70 -8.93 -22.78 7.12
N ILE A 71 -9.66 -23.51 6.25
CA ILE A 71 -9.12 -24.23 5.07
C ILE A 71 -10.06 -24.00 3.88
N ASN A 72 -9.51 -23.93 2.66
CA ASN A 72 -10.31 -24.01 1.45
C ASN A 72 -10.22 -25.43 0.88
N LEU A 73 -11.33 -26.16 0.86
CA LEU A 73 -11.37 -27.56 0.44
C LEU A 73 -11.98 -27.70 -0.95
N LYS A 74 -11.33 -28.48 -1.82
CA LYS A 74 -11.91 -28.94 -3.09
C LYS A 74 -11.79 -30.45 -3.22
N GLU A 75 -12.88 -31.09 -3.62
CA GLU A 75 -12.91 -32.51 -3.94
C GLU A 75 -12.51 -32.77 -5.39
N TYR A 76 -11.86 -33.92 -5.60
CA TYR A 76 -11.39 -34.40 -6.88
C TYR A 76 -11.93 -35.81 -7.13
N ALA A 77 -12.34 -36.08 -8.37
CA ALA A 77 -12.92 -37.36 -8.74
C ALA A 77 -11.85 -38.45 -8.93
N SER A 78 -10.62 -38.06 -9.28
CA SER A 78 -9.52 -39.00 -9.51
C SER A 78 -8.23 -38.57 -8.81
N GLU A 79 -7.40 -39.57 -8.46
CA GLU A 79 -6.09 -39.33 -7.87
C GLU A 79 -5.16 -38.59 -8.82
N MET A 80 -5.33 -38.81 -10.13
CA MET A 80 -4.53 -38.17 -11.18
C MET A 80 -4.81 -36.66 -11.25
N GLU A 81 -6.09 -36.26 -11.23
CA GLU A 81 -6.46 -34.84 -11.18
C GLU A 81 -6.00 -34.18 -9.88
N LEU A 82 -6.06 -34.90 -8.77
CA LEU A 82 -5.56 -34.40 -7.48
C LEU A 82 -4.04 -34.16 -7.54
N LYS A 83 -3.28 -35.13 -8.08
CA LYS A 83 -1.82 -35.00 -8.23
C LYS A 83 -1.45 -33.84 -9.14
N ASP A 84 -2.07 -33.72 -10.30
CA ASP A 84 -1.84 -32.63 -11.25
C ASP A 84 -2.13 -31.26 -10.60
N ALA A 85 -3.23 -31.14 -9.85
CA ALA A 85 -3.57 -29.92 -9.14
C ALA A 85 -2.58 -29.57 -8.02
N VAL A 86 -1.95 -30.56 -7.36
CA VAL A 86 -0.91 -30.32 -6.35
C VAL A 86 0.42 -30.00 -7.00
N GLU A 87 0.81 -30.69 -8.08
CA GLU A 87 2.07 -30.45 -8.80
C GLU A 87 2.12 -29.04 -9.42
N THR A 88 1.00 -28.58 -9.98
CA THR A 88 0.85 -27.24 -10.57
C THR A 88 0.72 -26.12 -9.54
N GLY A 89 0.67 -26.44 -8.24
CA GLY A 89 0.51 -25.45 -7.16
C GLY A 89 -0.93 -24.94 -6.99
N GLY A 90 -1.91 -25.55 -7.65
CA GLY A 90 -3.33 -25.26 -7.42
C GLY A 90 -3.81 -25.69 -6.02
N ARG A 91 -3.12 -26.61 -5.35
CA ARG A 91 -3.39 -27.07 -3.98
C ARG A 91 -2.09 -27.16 -3.18
N ASP A 92 -2.13 -26.74 -1.91
CA ASP A 92 -1.00 -26.86 -0.98
C ASP A 92 -0.72 -28.33 -0.63
N VAL A 93 -1.80 -29.07 -0.33
CA VAL A 93 -1.77 -30.48 0.04
C VAL A 93 -2.95 -31.19 -0.61
N GLY A 94 -2.71 -32.35 -1.20
CA GLY A 94 -3.72 -33.29 -1.66
C GLY A 94 -3.73 -34.53 -0.77
N ILE A 95 -4.89 -35.00 -0.34
CA ILE A 95 -5.02 -36.24 0.44
C ILE A 95 -5.94 -37.24 -0.26
N VAL A 96 -5.62 -38.52 -0.12
CA VAL A 96 -6.45 -39.62 -0.63
C VAL A 96 -7.03 -40.38 0.56
N LEU A 97 -8.35 -40.41 0.65
CA LEU A 97 -9.10 -41.19 1.63
C LEU A 97 -9.62 -42.46 0.97
N GLN A 98 -9.23 -43.61 1.52
CA GLN A 98 -9.62 -44.92 1.02
C GLN A 98 -11.08 -45.25 1.37
N GLU A 99 -11.66 -46.23 0.68
CA GLU A 99 -12.97 -46.76 1.09
C GLU A 99 -12.96 -47.24 2.55
N ASN A 100 -14.07 -47.05 3.26
CA ASN A 100 -14.25 -47.43 4.67
C ASN A 100 -13.26 -46.79 5.66
N PHE A 101 -12.65 -45.66 5.30
CA PHE A 101 -11.65 -44.96 6.13
C PHE A 101 -12.15 -44.67 7.55
N ASP A 102 -13.36 -44.11 7.68
CA ASP A 102 -13.98 -43.75 8.97
C ASP A 102 -14.16 -44.97 9.88
N ALA A 103 -14.60 -46.10 9.30
CA ALA A 103 -14.81 -47.34 10.04
C ALA A 103 -13.48 -47.95 10.52
N MET A 104 -12.40 -47.82 9.74
CA MET A 104 -11.07 -48.27 10.14
C MET A 104 -10.50 -47.44 11.30
N ILE A 105 -10.68 -46.12 11.26
CA ILE A 105 -10.26 -45.22 12.34
C ILE A 105 -11.03 -45.50 13.63
N LYS A 106 -12.36 -45.64 13.56
CA LYS A 106 -13.20 -45.98 14.73
C LYS A 106 -12.81 -47.30 15.39
N LYS A 107 -12.33 -48.27 14.61
CA LYS A 107 -11.81 -49.56 15.12
C LYS A 107 -10.38 -49.47 15.66
N GLY A 108 -9.74 -48.29 15.64
CA GLY A 108 -8.37 -48.10 16.10
C GLY A 108 -7.31 -48.78 15.23
N LYS A 109 -7.63 -49.12 13.98
CA LYS A 109 -6.70 -49.77 13.04
C LYS A 109 -5.68 -48.74 12.54
N LEU A 110 -4.42 -49.16 12.40
CA LEU A 110 -3.39 -48.35 11.76
C LEU A 110 -3.70 -48.24 10.26
N THR A 111 -4.10 -47.04 9.83
CA THR A 111 -4.41 -46.72 8.43
C THR A 111 -3.40 -45.70 7.91
N LYS A 112 -2.89 -45.92 6.69
CA LYS A 112 -1.98 -44.98 6.03
C LYS A 112 -2.78 -44.01 5.18
N ILE A 113 -2.46 -42.72 5.27
CA ILE A 113 -2.96 -41.67 4.37
C ILE A 113 -1.82 -41.25 3.48
N THR A 114 -2.05 -41.21 2.18
CA THR A 114 -1.11 -40.60 1.24
C THR A 114 -1.43 -39.12 1.13
N ALA A 115 -0.45 -38.29 1.50
CA ALA A 115 -0.53 -36.84 1.35
C ALA A 115 0.48 -36.39 0.28
N TYR A 116 -0.05 -35.83 -0.81
CA TYR A 116 0.72 -35.12 -1.83
C TYR A 116 0.91 -33.69 -1.36
N VAL A 117 2.14 -33.19 -1.40
CA VAL A 117 2.45 -31.84 -0.91
C VAL A 117 3.14 -31.09 -2.03
N TRP A 118 2.63 -29.90 -2.35
CA TRP A 118 3.26 -29.05 -3.34
C TRP A 118 4.62 -28.57 -2.81
N GLY A 119 5.68 -28.71 -3.61
CA GLY A 119 7.06 -28.47 -3.20
C GLY A 119 7.30 -27.09 -2.58
N GLU A 120 6.63 -26.06 -3.12
CA GLU A 120 6.77 -24.67 -2.66
C GLU A 120 5.75 -24.25 -1.59
N SER A 121 4.83 -25.14 -1.19
CA SER A 121 3.84 -24.83 -0.15
C SER A 121 4.52 -24.45 1.17
N LEU A 122 4.04 -23.37 1.80
CA LEU A 122 4.60 -22.87 3.06
C LEU A 122 4.36 -23.86 4.21
N LEU A 123 5.35 -24.01 5.11
CA LEU A 123 5.22 -24.84 6.31
C LEU A 123 3.97 -24.49 7.15
N LYS A 124 3.62 -23.21 7.21
CA LYS A 124 2.39 -22.73 7.87
C LYS A 124 1.13 -23.41 7.30
N ASN A 125 1.01 -23.47 5.97
CA ASN A 125 -0.15 -24.06 5.30
C ASN A 125 -0.24 -25.55 5.56
N ARG A 126 0.90 -26.25 5.44
CA ARG A 126 1.03 -27.68 5.74
C ARG A 126 0.69 -28.00 7.20
N ALA A 127 1.12 -27.16 8.14
CA ALA A 127 0.82 -27.31 9.57
C ALA A 127 -0.67 -27.10 9.87
N ILE A 128 -1.31 -26.09 9.27
CA ILE A 128 -2.76 -25.86 9.43
C ILE A 128 -3.55 -27.05 8.88
N ILE A 129 -3.24 -27.52 7.67
CA ILE A 129 -3.94 -28.67 7.06
C ILE A 129 -3.74 -29.93 7.90
N SER A 130 -2.50 -30.26 8.29
CA SER A 130 -2.22 -31.46 9.08
C SER A 130 -2.86 -31.42 10.46
N SER A 131 -2.85 -30.27 11.14
CA SER A 131 -3.52 -30.11 12.44
C SER A 131 -5.03 -30.25 12.34
N ALA A 132 -5.67 -29.67 11.30
CA ALA A 132 -7.10 -29.81 11.06
C ALA A 132 -7.48 -31.27 10.72
N LEU A 133 -6.71 -31.94 9.87
CA LEU A 133 -6.92 -33.35 9.55
C LEU A 133 -6.80 -34.23 10.80
N LEU A 134 -5.76 -34.04 11.61
CA LEU A 134 -5.58 -34.78 12.86
C LEU A 134 -6.72 -34.51 13.84
N TYR A 135 -7.20 -33.27 13.93
CA TYR A 135 -8.36 -32.94 14.76
C TYR A 135 -9.60 -33.73 14.33
N GLN A 136 -9.94 -33.71 13.04
CA GLN A 136 -11.12 -34.41 12.51
C GLN A 136 -11.00 -35.94 12.63
N ILE A 137 -9.81 -36.51 12.37
CA ILE A 137 -9.56 -37.95 12.55
C ILE A 137 -9.76 -38.37 14.01
N ARG A 138 -9.32 -37.54 14.97
CA ARG A 138 -9.44 -37.83 16.40
C ARG A 138 -10.89 -37.71 16.88
N ASP A 139 -11.59 -36.68 16.41
CA ASP A 139 -13.01 -36.46 16.72
C ASP A 139 -13.87 -37.66 16.25
N ILE A 140 -13.69 -38.10 15.00
CA ILE A 140 -14.40 -39.25 14.44
C ILE A 140 -13.97 -40.59 15.07
N SER A 141 -12.73 -40.69 15.57
CA SER A 141 -12.26 -41.85 16.33
C SER A 141 -12.95 -42.00 17.69
N GLY A 142 -13.63 -40.98 18.20
CA GLY A 142 -14.31 -41.01 19.51
C GLY A 142 -13.37 -41.20 20.71
N LYS A 143 -12.06 -40.95 20.54
CA LYS A 143 -11.09 -41.02 21.63
C LYS A 143 -11.09 -39.68 22.37
N GLU A 144 -11.49 -39.68 23.63
CA GLU A 144 -11.39 -38.51 24.50
C GLU A 144 -9.95 -38.01 24.52
N VAL A 145 -9.77 -36.72 24.25
CA VAL A 145 -8.46 -36.09 24.33
C VAL A 145 -8.23 -35.74 25.80
N PRO A 146 -7.21 -36.32 26.48
CA PRO A 146 -6.97 -36.04 27.89
C PRO A 146 -6.40 -34.63 28.15
N VAL A 147 -6.29 -33.79 27.12
CA VAL A 147 -5.70 -32.45 27.15
C VAL A 147 -6.51 -31.52 26.24
N ASP A 148 -7.25 -30.59 26.84
CA ASP A 148 -7.85 -29.49 26.09
C ASP A 148 -6.79 -28.41 25.86
N ILE A 149 -6.47 -28.14 24.59
CA ILE A 149 -5.55 -27.07 24.22
C ILE A 149 -6.41 -25.87 23.86
N ILE A 150 -6.52 -24.93 24.81
CA ILE A 150 -7.20 -23.66 24.59
C ILE A 150 -6.16 -22.67 24.05
N PRO A 151 -6.16 -22.37 22.73
CA PRO A 151 -5.24 -21.39 22.19
C PRO A 151 -5.64 -20.00 22.70
N VAL A 152 -4.80 -19.42 23.55
CA VAL A 152 -4.93 -18.01 23.94
C VAL A 152 -4.15 -17.17 22.93
N SER A 153 -4.86 -16.51 22.02
CA SER A 153 -4.26 -15.59 21.05
C SER A 153 -3.66 -14.37 21.77
N LEU A 154 -2.34 -14.30 21.84
CA LEU A 154 -1.64 -13.12 22.34
C LEU A 154 -1.34 -12.17 21.16
N GLY A 155 -1.75 -10.90 21.28
CA GLY A 155 -1.42 -9.86 20.29
C GLY A 155 -2.48 -9.57 19.21
N GLU A 156 -3.74 -10.02 19.39
CA GLU A 156 -4.83 -9.79 18.42
C GLU A 156 -5.04 -8.32 18.03
N LYS A 157 -4.74 -7.38 18.94
CA LYS A 157 -4.83 -5.93 18.67
C LYS A 157 -3.97 -5.46 17.47
N ASN A 158 -3.00 -6.26 17.01
CA ASN A 158 -2.08 -5.91 15.92
C ASN A 158 -2.15 -6.84 14.70
N ASN A 159 -3.20 -7.68 14.58
CA ASN A 159 -3.33 -8.59 13.43
C ASN A 159 -3.87 -7.89 12.18
N ILE A 160 -3.25 -6.77 11.81
CA ILE A 160 -3.50 -6.07 10.55
C ILE A 160 -2.82 -6.89 9.44
N PRO A 161 -3.56 -7.35 8.42
CA PRO A 161 -2.99 -8.06 7.27
C PRO A 161 -1.80 -7.30 6.68
N LEU A 162 -0.77 -8.02 6.23
CA LEU A 162 0.45 -7.38 5.72
C LEU A 162 0.16 -6.41 4.58
N LYS A 163 -0.80 -6.73 3.70
CA LYS A 163 -1.34 -5.83 2.67
C LYS A 163 -1.75 -4.46 3.24
N ASP A 164 -2.56 -4.47 4.30
CA ASP A 164 -3.11 -3.26 4.90
C ASP A 164 -2.03 -2.45 5.65
N ARG A 165 -0.96 -3.12 6.09
CA ARG A 165 0.24 -2.46 6.65
C ARG A 165 0.98 -1.61 5.62
N PHE A 166 1.04 -2.05 4.36
CA PHE A 166 1.71 -1.31 3.28
C PHE A 166 0.90 -0.12 2.75
N LEU A 167 -0.40 -0.07 2.99
CA LEU A 167 -1.28 0.96 2.45
C LEU A 167 -0.82 2.40 2.77
N PRO A 168 -0.52 2.80 4.03
CA PRO A 168 -0.05 4.16 4.32
C PRO A 168 1.24 4.52 3.59
N VAL A 169 2.13 3.55 3.36
CA VAL A 169 3.38 3.75 2.61
C VAL A 169 3.06 4.04 1.15
N ILE A 170 2.17 3.28 0.52
CA ILE A 170 1.77 3.51 -0.88
C ILE A 170 1.08 4.87 -1.02
N VAL A 171 0.21 5.24 -0.09
CA VAL A 171 -0.46 6.55 -0.10
C VAL A 171 0.58 7.67 0.03
N LEU A 172 1.54 7.55 0.94
CA LEU A 172 2.66 8.50 1.06
C LEU A 172 3.46 8.59 -0.24
N MET A 173 3.86 7.44 -0.82
CA MET A 173 4.58 7.39 -2.09
C MET A 173 3.82 8.11 -3.20
N THR A 174 2.51 7.88 -3.28
CA THR A 174 1.62 8.46 -4.28
C THR A 174 1.60 9.99 -4.19
N ILE A 175 1.34 10.52 -3.00
CA ILE A 175 1.22 11.96 -2.75
C ILE A 175 2.55 12.64 -3.01
N PHE A 176 3.66 12.06 -2.54
CA PHE A 176 4.96 12.68 -2.71
C PHE A 176 5.41 12.61 -4.16
N LEU A 177 5.34 11.44 -4.81
CA LEU A 177 5.75 11.27 -6.19
C LEU A 177 5.03 12.24 -7.13
N SER A 178 3.70 12.33 -7.03
CA SER A 178 2.93 13.29 -7.84
C SER A 178 3.14 14.74 -7.40
N GLY A 179 3.19 14.98 -6.10
CA GLY A 179 3.28 16.30 -5.50
C GLY A 179 4.58 17.01 -5.81
N PHE A 180 5.73 16.34 -5.73
CA PHE A 180 7.00 16.98 -6.07
C PHE A 180 7.35 16.84 -7.56
N ALA A 181 7.02 15.73 -8.24
CA ALA A 181 7.54 15.48 -9.58
C ALA A 181 6.88 16.40 -10.62
N ILE A 182 5.58 16.65 -10.50
CA ILE A 182 4.83 17.47 -11.46
C ILE A 182 5.30 18.94 -11.44
N PRO A 183 5.29 19.66 -10.30
CA PRO A 183 5.76 21.04 -10.28
C PRO A 183 7.25 21.16 -10.60
N SER A 184 8.09 20.22 -10.14
CA SER A 184 9.54 20.28 -10.38
C SER A 184 9.87 20.10 -11.87
N THR A 185 9.33 19.07 -12.52
CA THR A 185 9.57 18.76 -13.93
C THR A 185 8.91 19.79 -14.85
N SER A 186 7.73 20.32 -14.49
CA SER A 186 7.08 21.39 -15.25
C SER A 186 7.92 22.68 -15.23
N LEU A 187 8.49 23.03 -14.07
CA LEU A 187 9.35 24.22 -13.95
C LEU A 187 10.68 24.04 -14.71
N VAL A 188 11.32 22.89 -14.55
CA VAL A 188 12.61 22.61 -15.21
C VAL A 188 12.45 22.39 -16.71
N GLY A 189 11.36 21.78 -17.15
CA GLY A 189 11.04 21.63 -18.56
C GLY A 189 10.89 22.99 -19.27
N GLU A 190 10.28 23.98 -18.60
CA GLU A 190 10.22 25.35 -19.14
C GLU A 190 11.58 26.04 -19.11
N LYS A 191 12.43 25.80 -18.10
CA LYS A 191 13.82 26.30 -18.08
C LYS A 191 14.63 25.77 -19.26
N GLN A 192 14.61 24.45 -19.47
CA GLN A 192 15.39 23.80 -20.52
C GLN A 192 14.96 24.24 -21.92
N LYS A 193 13.66 24.45 -22.13
CA LYS A 193 13.12 24.92 -23.40
C LYS A 193 13.29 26.43 -23.60
N GLY A 194 13.82 27.16 -22.61
CA GLY A 194 13.93 28.62 -22.66
C GLY A 194 12.59 29.35 -22.64
N THR A 195 11.49 28.68 -22.29
CA THR A 195 10.14 29.26 -22.38
C THR A 195 9.71 30.05 -21.16
N ILE A 196 10.50 30.04 -20.07
CA ILE A 196 10.19 30.86 -18.87
C ILE A 196 10.15 32.35 -19.22
N GLY A 197 11.14 32.84 -19.97
CA GLY A 197 11.16 34.23 -20.42
C GLY A 197 9.95 34.58 -21.28
N ALA A 198 9.56 33.69 -22.20
CA ALA A 198 8.38 33.88 -23.04
C ALA A 198 7.05 33.87 -22.27
N VAL A 199 6.97 33.21 -21.12
CA VAL A 199 5.79 33.31 -20.24
C VAL A 199 5.79 34.63 -19.47
N LEU A 200 6.95 35.12 -19.06
CA LEU A 200 7.10 36.39 -18.33
C LEU A 200 6.96 37.63 -19.21
N THR A 201 7.03 37.51 -20.54
CA THR A 201 6.65 38.62 -21.45
C THR A 201 5.13 38.83 -21.51
N THR A 202 4.34 37.88 -21.02
CA THR A 202 2.90 38.08 -20.79
C THR A 202 2.69 38.83 -19.47
N PRO A 203 1.52 39.43 -19.18
CA PRO A 203 1.30 40.18 -17.94
C PRO A 203 1.16 39.26 -16.71
N VAL A 204 1.86 38.13 -16.65
CA VAL A 204 1.87 37.14 -15.57
C VAL A 204 3.10 37.38 -14.69
N THR A 205 2.90 37.35 -13.37
CA THR A 205 4.00 37.47 -12.42
C THR A 205 4.64 36.12 -12.11
N GLN A 206 5.91 36.11 -11.72
CA GLN A 206 6.61 34.86 -11.37
C GLN A 206 5.92 34.08 -10.23
N ASN A 207 5.40 34.79 -9.24
CA ASN A 207 4.65 34.14 -8.16
C ASN A 207 3.36 33.47 -8.66
N GLU A 208 2.68 34.03 -9.69
CA GLU A 208 1.51 33.39 -10.31
C GLU A 208 1.88 32.08 -11.01
N ILE A 209 3.07 32.00 -11.63
CA ILE A 209 3.59 30.76 -12.25
C ILE A 209 3.87 29.70 -11.19
N PHE A 210 4.56 30.07 -10.11
CA PHE A 210 4.88 29.15 -9.00
C PHE A 210 3.61 28.61 -8.36
N VAL A 211 2.63 29.48 -8.07
CA VAL A 211 1.35 29.06 -7.49
C VAL A 211 0.59 28.16 -8.46
N SER A 212 0.54 28.45 -9.77
CA SER A 212 -0.16 27.57 -10.72
C SER A 212 0.47 26.18 -10.82
N LYS A 213 1.81 26.09 -10.85
CA LYS A 213 2.52 24.81 -10.89
C LYS A 213 2.36 24.05 -9.58
N GLY A 214 2.43 24.76 -8.45
CA GLY A 214 2.21 24.19 -7.14
C GLY A 214 0.80 23.60 -6.98
N LEU A 215 -0.22 24.36 -7.39
CA LEU A 215 -1.61 23.90 -7.38
C LEU A 215 -1.82 22.66 -8.25
N MET A 216 -1.15 22.59 -9.41
CA MET A 216 -1.20 21.39 -10.26
C MET A 216 -0.69 20.15 -9.50
N GLY A 217 0.47 20.26 -8.84
CA GLY A 217 1.00 19.18 -8.00
C GLY A 217 0.03 18.78 -6.88
N ILE A 218 -0.57 19.76 -6.20
CA ILE A 218 -1.53 19.52 -5.11
C ILE A 218 -2.77 18.76 -5.61
N ILE A 219 -3.37 19.21 -6.71
CA ILE A 219 -4.58 18.62 -7.28
C ILE A 219 -4.32 17.17 -7.66
N VAL A 220 -3.24 16.89 -8.39
CA VAL A 220 -2.95 15.54 -8.85
C VAL A 220 -2.63 14.62 -7.68
N SER A 221 -1.89 15.12 -6.67
CA SER A 221 -1.61 14.35 -5.45
C SER A 221 -2.86 14.01 -4.66
N MET A 222 -3.78 14.95 -4.52
CA MET A 222 -5.06 14.69 -3.85
C MET A 222 -5.89 13.67 -4.63
N VAL A 223 -6.03 13.85 -5.95
CA VAL A 223 -6.79 12.92 -6.79
C VAL A 223 -6.20 11.52 -6.68
N MET A 224 -4.88 11.36 -6.85
CA MET A 224 -4.23 10.06 -6.78
C MET A 224 -4.29 9.46 -5.37
N GLY A 225 -4.06 10.26 -4.32
CA GLY A 225 -4.19 9.80 -2.93
C GLY A 225 -5.60 9.28 -2.62
N ILE A 226 -6.64 9.99 -3.07
CA ILE A 226 -8.04 9.55 -2.96
C ILE A 226 -8.27 8.27 -3.76
N VAL A 227 -7.81 8.20 -5.01
CA VAL A 227 -7.95 7.01 -5.86
C VAL A 227 -7.31 5.78 -5.20
N ILE A 228 -6.10 5.90 -4.64
CA ILE A 228 -5.45 4.79 -3.93
C ILE A 228 -6.25 4.37 -2.70
N LEU A 229 -6.80 5.30 -1.92
CA LEU A 229 -7.67 4.95 -0.79
C LEU A 229 -8.95 4.25 -1.24
N ILE A 230 -9.57 4.67 -2.35
CA ILE A 230 -10.76 4.02 -2.92
C ILE A 230 -10.42 2.59 -3.35
N LEU A 231 -9.34 2.42 -4.11
CA LEU A 231 -8.91 1.12 -4.64
C LEU A 231 -8.60 0.10 -3.54
N ASN A 232 -8.16 0.57 -2.37
CA ASN A 232 -7.85 -0.28 -1.23
C ASN A 232 -8.98 -0.33 -0.18
N GLN A 233 -10.15 0.25 -0.47
CA GLN A 233 -11.32 0.25 0.42
C GLN A 233 -11.02 0.81 1.83
N ALA A 234 -10.13 1.81 1.90
CA ALA A 234 -9.60 2.32 3.16
C ALA A 234 -10.36 3.52 3.73
N PHE A 235 -11.61 3.72 3.30
CA PHE A 235 -12.46 4.80 3.83
C PHE A 235 -13.06 4.37 5.17
N ASN A 236 -12.54 4.96 6.23
CA ASN A 236 -13.11 4.85 7.57
C ASN A 236 -14.07 6.02 7.87
N THR A 237 -14.74 5.96 9.02
CA THR A 237 -15.68 6.99 9.51
C THR A 237 -15.09 8.42 9.50
N GLN A 238 -13.77 8.56 9.53
CA GLN A 238 -13.06 9.85 9.57
C GLN A 238 -12.56 10.35 8.20
N PHE A 239 -13.38 10.21 7.16
CA PHE A 239 -12.99 10.59 5.80
C PHE A 239 -12.58 12.08 5.65
N VAL A 240 -13.21 12.99 6.42
CA VAL A 240 -12.86 14.42 6.35
C VAL A 240 -11.42 14.65 6.83
N LEU A 241 -11.03 13.94 7.89
CA LEU A 241 -9.71 14.09 8.49
C LEU A 241 -8.62 13.53 7.58
N ILE A 242 -8.86 12.38 6.94
CA ILE A 242 -7.89 11.82 6.00
C ILE A 242 -7.69 12.75 4.80
N ILE A 243 -8.76 13.33 4.25
CA ILE A 243 -8.67 14.32 3.15
C ILE A 243 -7.85 15.54 3.58
N PHE A 244 -8.04 16.03 4.81
CA PHE A 244 -7.26 17.15 5.34
C PHE A 244 -5.77 16.81 5.44
N ILE A 245 -5.43 15.60 5.89
CA ILE A 245 -4.04 15.13 5.95
C ILE A 245 -3.45 14.95 4.55
N LEU A 246 -4.22 14.39 3.60
CA LEU A 246 -3.81 14.27 2.20
C LEU A 246 -3.52 15.65 1.59
N LEU A 247 -4.37 16.64 1.87
CA LEU A 247 -4.17 18.01 1.43
C LEU A 247 -2.88 18.60 2.02
N GLY A 248 -2.63 18.42 3.32
CA GLY A 248 -1.40 18.86 3.97
C GLY A 248 -0.15 18.22 3.36
N GLY A 249 -0.17 16.90 3.17
CA GLY A 249 0.91 16.18 2.50
C GLY A 249 1.13 16.63 1.06
N ALA A 250 0.06 16.88 0.31
CA ALA A 250 0.11 17.36 -1.06
C ALA A 250 0.71 18.78 -1.16
N ILE A 251 0.35 19.69 -0.25
CA ILE A 251 0.93 21.03 -0.16
C ILE A 251 2.43 20.94 0.15
N MET A 252 2.80 20.13 1.14
CA MET A 252 4.19 19.92 1.52
C MET A 252 5.03 19.37 0.36
N ALA A 253 4.55 18.31 -0.30
CA ALA A 253 5.21 17.70 -1.45
C ALA A 253 5.34 18.68 -2.62
N SER A 254 4.30 19.48 -2.87
CA SER A 254 4.31 20.51 -3.92
C SER A 254 5.31 21.62 -3.66
N CYS A 255 5.38 22.14 -2.42
CA CYS A 255 6.39 23.13 -2.05
C CYS A 255 7.81 22.57 -2.23
N PHE A 256 8.03 21.33 -1.79
CA PHE A 256 9.31 20.64 -1.98
C PHE A 256 9.67 20.48 -3.46
N GLY A 257 8.70 20.11 -4.30
CA GLY A 257 8.89 20.03 -5.76
C GLY A 257 9.24 21.37 -6.40
N LEU A 258 8.60 22.47 -5.99
CA LEU A 258 8.95 23.81 -6.48
C LEU A 258 10.38 24.21 -6.08
N ILE A 259 10.79 23.89 -4.84
CA ILE A 259 12.17 24.12 -4.38
C ILE A 259 13.15 23.34 -5.25
N LEU A 260 12.94 22.02 -5.39
CA LEU A 260 13.80 21.15 -6.22
C LEU A 260 13.86 21.62 -7.67
N GLY A 261 12.70 21.95 -8.26
CA GLY A 261 12.62 22.46 -9.63
C GLY A 261 13.33 23.80 -9.81
N THR A 262 13.42 24.61 -8.75
CA THR A 262 14.11 25.90 -8.82
C THR A 262 15.64 25.75 -8.79
N PHE A 263 16.17 24.82 -8.01
CA PHE A 263 17.63 24.57 -7.94
C PHE A 263 18.15 23.64 -9.04
N SER A 264 17.28 22.86 -9.67
CA SER A 264 17.66 21.96 -10.74
C SER A 264 17.84 22.69 -12.08
N LYS A 265 18.87 22.30 -12.82
CA LYS A 265 19.20 22.83 -14.16
C LYS A 265 18.46 22.08 -15.26
N ASP A 266 18.33 20.78 -15.10
CA ASP A 266 17.80 19.85 -16.08
C ASP A 266 16.97 18.76 -15.40
N ILE A 267 16.17 18.03 -16.19
CA ILE A 267 15.28 16.99 -15.69
C ILE A 267 16.07 15.85 -15.01
N SER A 268 17.26 15.51 -15.52
CA SER A 268 18.11 14.47 -14.92
C SER A 268 18.63 14.89 -13.54
N SER A 269 18.92 16.18 -13.33
CA SER A 269 19.24 16.75 -12.01
C SER A 269 18.06 16.63 -11.04
N VAL A 270 16.82 16.89 -11.48
CA VAL A 270 15.61 16.68 -10.66
C VAL A 270 15.50 15.22 -10.25
N TYR A 271 15.65 14.30 -11.21
CA TYR A 271 15.57 12.87 -10.95
C TYR A 271 16.65 12.39 -9.98
N SER A 272 17.89 12.82 -10.18
CA SER A 272 19.02 12.49 -9.29
C SER A 272 18.79 13.01 -7.86
N ALA A 273 18.22 14.21 -7.71
CA ALA A 273 17.89 14.77 -6.42
C ALA A 273 16.77 13.98 -5.72
N ILE A 274 15.74 13.55 -6.47
CA ILE A 274 14.66 12.71 -5.94
C ILE A 274 15.22 11.37 -5.48
N GLU A 275 16.01 10.68 -6.31
CA GLU A 275 16.59 9.39 -5.95
C GLU A 275 17.52 9.48 -4.73
N GLY A 276 18.35 10.54 -4.65
CA GLY A 276 19.19 10.78 -3.48
C GLY A 276 18.41 11.07 -2.20
N LEU A 277 17.20 11.65 -2.32
CA LEU A 277 16.35 12.01 -1.18
C LEU A 277 15.25 10.99 -0.88
N ASN A 278 15.08 9.96 -1.71
CA ASN A 278 14.05 8.93 -1.56
C ASN A 278 14.14 8.22 -0.20
N VAL A 279 15.36 8.00 0.32
CA VAL A 279 15.57 7.43 1.66
C VAL A 279 14.89 8.30 2.72
N PHE A 280 15.00 9.62 2.65
CA PHE A 280 14.36 10.53 3.62
C PHE A 280 12.84 10.62 3.46
N ILE A 281 12.35 10.48 2.22
CA ILE A 281 10.91 10.53 1.94
C ILE A 281 10.23 9.25 2.46
N TYR A 282 10.83 8.08 2.22
CA TYR A 282 10.24 6.77 2.50
C TYR A 282 10.66 6.13 3.83
N ALA A 283 11.76 6.60 4.46
CA ALA A 283 12.23 6.10 5.75
C ALA A 283 11.14 5.98 6.82
N PRO A 284 10.28 6.99 7.07
CA PRO A 284 9.27 6.83 8.12
C PRO A 284 8.22 5.76 7.78
N GLY A 285 8.00 5.44 6.51
CA GLY A 285 7.18 4.29 6.12
C GLY A 285 7.81 2.96 6.53
N ILE A 286 9.12 2.81 6.33
CA ILE A 286 9.87 1.63 6.77
C ILE A 286 9.87 1.52 8.30
N VAL A 287 10.10 2.64 9.00
CA VAL A 287 10.06 2.69 10.48
C VAL A 287 8.68 2.27 11.00
N CYS A 288 7.59 2.73 10.39
CA CYS A 288 6.24 2.35 10.80
C CYS A 288 5.92 0.87 10.49
N LEU A 289 6.52 0.28 9.46
CA LEU A 289 6.32 -1.12 9.10
C LEU A 289 7.06 -2.11 10.02
N ILE A 290 8.14 -1.68 10.67
CA ILE A 290 9.00 -2.53 11.50
C ILE A 290 8.79 -2.20 12.97
N PRO A 291 8.00 -2.99 13.73
CA PRO A 291 7.66 -2.70 15.13
C PRO A 291 8.87 -2.61 16.07
N GLN A 292 9.98 -3.25 15.72
CA GLN A 292 11.21 -3.26 16.51
C GLN A 292 11.95 -1.91 16.47
N ILE A 293 11.70 -1.09 15.44
CA ILE A 293 12.34 0.22 15.33
C ILE A 293 11.57 1.22 16.20
N PRO A 294 12.24 1.92 17.13
CA PRO A 294 11.58 2.94 17.93
C PRO A 294 10.94 4.03 17.07
N GLN A 295 9.66 4.33 17.30
CA GLN A 295 8.92 5.29 16.49
C GLN A 295 9.48 6.72 16.53
N TRP A 296 10.26 7.08 17.55
CA TRP A 296 10.92 8.39 17.62
C TRP A 296 11.92 8.61 16.48
N VAL A 297 12.48 7.54 15.90
CA VAL A 297 13.35 7.62 14.71
C VAL A 297 12.58 8.17 13.51
N GLY A 298 11.29 7.82 13.39
CA GLY A 298 10.42 8.35 12.34
C GLY A 298 10.27 9.88 12.43
N LYS A 299 10.25 10.45 13.63
CA LYS A 299 9.96 11.88 13.86
C LYS A 299 11.01 12.85 13.31
N PHE A 300 12.22 12.38 12.97
CA PHE A 300 13.22 13.19 12.27
C PHE A 300 12.85 13.48 10.82
N PHE A 301 12.01 12.63 10.23
CA PHE A 301 11.62 12.76 8.84
C PHE A 301 10.35 13.61 8.74
N PRO A 302 10.35 14.71 7.96
CA PRO A 302 9.17 15.55 7.79
C PRO A 302 7.94 14.77 7.28
N THR A 303 8.16 13.72 6.49
CA THR A 303 7.11 12.87 5.93
C THR A 303 6.43 11.97 6.98
N TYR A 304 7.02 11.81 8.18
CA TYR A 304 6.40 11.10 9.30
C TYR A 304 5.06 11.70 9.71
N TYR A 305 4.98 13.03 9.71
CA TYR A 305 3.77 13.77 10.09
C TYR A 305 2.64 13.68 9.06
N VAL A 306 2.89 13.04 7.91
CA VAL A 306 1.86 12.68 6.93
C VAL A 306 1.47 11.22 7.09
N ILE A 307 2.44 10.31 7.13
CA ILE A 307 2.17 8.87 7.16
C ILE A 307 1.62 8.36 8.50
N ASN A 308 2.08 8.90 9.64
CA ASN A 308 1.62 8.45 10.95
C ASN A 308 0.11 8.72 11.14
N PRO A 309 -0.42 9.92 10.83
CA PRO A 309 -1.85 10.16 10.85
C PRO A 309 -2.65 9.27 9.89
N ILE A 310 -2.15 9.01 8.68
CA ILE A 310 -2.79 8.08 7.74
C ILE A 310 -2.87 6.69 8.35
N MET A 311 -1.78 6.18 8.93
CA MET A 311 -1.74 4.88 9.58
C MET A 311 -2.68 4.79 10.78
N GLU A 312 -2.66 5.78 11.68
CA GLU A 312 -3.56 5.83 12.85
C GLU A 312 -5.03 5.80 12.45
N ILE A 313 -5.43 6.58 11.43
CA ILE A 313 -6.83 6.64 10.99
C ILE A 313 -7.24 5.39 10.22
N THR A 314 -6.39 4.90 9.30
CA THR A 314 -6.74 3.77 8.41
C THR A 314 -6.67 2.42 9.10
N GLN A 315 -5.71 2.20 9.99
CA GLN A 315 -5.46 0.88 10.58
C GLN A 315 -5.93 0.75 12.03
N LYS A 316 -5.89 1.85 12.82
CA LYS A 316 -6.17 1.80 14.27
C LYS A 316 -7.48 2.47 14.66
N GLY A 317 -8.22 3.02 13.70
CA GLY A 317 -9.45 3.76 13.97
C GLY A 317 -9.21 5.04 14.78
N GLY A 318 -8.03 5.65 14.63
CA GLY A 318 -7.64 6.88 15.33
C GLY A 318 -8.60 8.04 15.07
N THR A 319 -8.57 9.03 15.98
CA THR A 319 -9.42 10.23 15.92
C THR A 319 -8.60 11.51 15.88
N TRP A 320 -9.23 12.68 15.75
CA TRP A 320 -8.52 13.97 15.86
C TRP A 320 -7.62 14.05 17.10
N SER A 321 -8.08 13.51 18.23
CA SER A 321 -7.31 13.51 19.48
C SER A 321 -5.99 12.75 19.39
N THR A 322 -5.89 11.74 18.53
CA THR A 322 -4.67 10.92 18.39
C THR A 322 -3.68 11.53 17.40
N VAL A 323 -4.16 12.27 16.39
CA VAL A 323 -3.31 12.81 15.31
C VAL A 323 -3.05 14.32 15.38
N ASN A 324 -3.70 15.05 16.30
CA ASN A 324 -3.63 16.52 16.39
C ASN A 324 -2.20 17.08 16.42
N ARG A 325 -1.29 16.48 17.21
CA ARG A 325 0.10 16.93 17.34
C ARG A 325 0.87 16.76 16.04
N ASP A 326 0.62 15.66 15.33
CA ASP A 326 1.26 15.41 14.05
C ASP A 326 0.76 16.40 12.99
N VAL A 327 -0.55 16.65 12.96
CA VAL A 327 -1.16 17.63 12.05
C VAL A 327 -0.66 19.04 12.32
N LEU A 328 -0.55 19.45 13.59
CA LEU A 328 0.01 20.76 13.95
C LEU A 328 1.47 20.90 13.52
N THR A 329 2.27 19.84 13.70
CA THR A 329 3.67 19.82 13.27
C THR A 329 3.78 19.87 11.75
N LEU A 330 2.92 19.14 11.04
CA LEU A 330 2.81 19.19 9.58
C LEU A 330 2.48 20.61 9.08
N ILE A 331 1.53 21.30 9.71
CA ILE A 331 1.20 22.69 9.38
C ILE A 331 2.42 23.60 9.59
N GLY A 332 3.17 23.42 10.67
CA GLY A 332 4.42 24.14 10.92
C GLY A 332 5.47 23.92 9.82
N ILE A 333 5.67 22.66 9.40
CA ILE A 333 6.57 22.31 8.29
C ILE A 333 6.11 22.97 6.98
N ILE A 334 4.81 22.90 6.68
CA ILE A 334 4.22 23.54 5.50
C ILE A 334 4.48 25.06 5.51
N ALA A 335 4.30 25.72 6.66
CA ALA A 335 4.55 27.15 6.78
C ALA A 335 6.01 27.51 6.46
N VAL A 336 6.96 26.72 6.96
CA VAL A 336 8.40 26.87 6.67
C VAL A 336 8.68 26.67 5.17
N PHE A 337 8.14 25.59 4.57
CA PHE A 337 8.36 25.31 3.15
C PHE A 337 7.73 26.37 2.26
N PHE A 338 6.55 26.86 2.61
CA PHE A 338 5.87 27.93 1.89
C PHE A 338 6.64 29.25 1.97
N ALA A 339 7.19 29.59 3.15
CA ALA A 339 8.05 30.76 3.31
C ALA A 339 9.32 30.64 2.46
N LEU A 340 9.95 29.47 2.41
CA LEU A 340 11.12 29.21 1.56
C LEU A 340 10.79 29.40 0.07
N VAL A 341 9.68 28.83 -0.40
CA VAL A 341 9.21 29.02 -1.79
C VAL A 341 8.97 30.50 -2.08
N GLY A 342 8.35 31.24 -1.15
CA GLY A 342 8.11 32.68 -1.28
C GLY A 342 9.41 33.48 -1.43
N VAL A 343 10.41 33.23 -0.57
CA VAL A 343 11.73 33.89 -0.65
C VAL A 343 12.44 33.57 -1.97
N ILE A 344 12.38 32.31 -2.41
CA ILE A 344 12.98 31.87 -3.68
C ILE A 344 12.32 32.56 -4.88
N ALA A 345 10.98 32.65 -4.89
CA ALA A 345 10.23 33.28 -5.96
C ALA A 345 10.52 34.78 -6.06
N VAL A 346 10.65 35.49 -4.93
CA VAL A 346 11.01 36.91 -4.91
C VAL A 346 12.43 37.14 -5.43
N LYS A 347 13.42 36.37 -4.97
CA LYS A 347 14.82 36.51 -5.44
C LYS A 347 14.94 36.30 -6.94
N LYS A 348 14.20 35.32 -7.48
CA LYS A 348 14.14 35.06 -8.92
C LYS A 348 13.54 36.23 -9.69
N SER A 349 12.50 36.87 -9.15
CA SER A 349 11.84 38.00 -9.80
C SER A 349 12.72 39.25 -9.90
N GLN A 350 13.71 39.39 -9.01
CA GLN A 350 14.65 40.51 -8.99
C GLN A 350 15.86 40.30 -9.92
N GLN A 351 16.12 39.07 -10.37
CA GLN A 351 17.24 38.76 -11.28
C GLN A 351 16.86 38.90 -12.77
N GLU A 352 15.56 38.95 -13.07
CA GLU A 352 15.02 39.02 -14.44
C GLU A 352 14.48 40.42 -14.80
N THR A 353 14.56 41.38 -13.88
CA THR A 353 14.40 42.83 -14.07
C THR A 353 15.77 43.50 -14.11
#